data_AF-A0A3C2E3G4-F1
#
_entry.id   AF-A0A3C2E3G4-F1
#
_cell.length_a   1.000
_cell.length_b   1.000
_cell.length_c   1.000
_cell.angle_alpha   90.00
_cell.angle_beta   90.00
_cell.angle_gamma   90.00
#
_symmetry.space_group_name_H-M   'P 1'
#
loop_
_entity.id
_entity.type
_entity.pdbx_description
1 polymer ?
#
loop_
_entity_poly.entity_id
_entity_poly.type
_entity_poly.pdbx_seq_one_letter_code
_entity_poly.pdbx_strand_id
1 'polypeptide(L)'
;MQGFDAVWTARYFLNGHAIQDQYWAQGFYTSNIRQLDESAGVWRVHYLSEPGYASGVWSGTREGDEITLTRDIEQPGGGVVVSRLTFSNLSGDGFAWRSESLLPDGSTTTGWTSDCVRAD
;
A
#
# COMPACT_ATOMS: atom_id res chain seq x y z
N MET A 1 -16.49 -9.06 10.88
CA MET A 1 -15.91 -9.22 9.54
C MET A 1 -15.24 -10.58 9.50
N GLN A 2 -15.59 -11.42 8.53
CA GLN A 2 -14.93 -12.71 8.34
C GLN A 2 -13.66 -12.43 7.52
N GLY A 3 -12.49 -12.78 8.06
CA GLY A 3 -11.23 -12.72 7.31
C GLY A 3 -11.21 -13.75 6.18
N PHE A 4 -10.34 -13.56 5.21
CA PHE A 4 -10.09 -14.51 4.13
C PHE A 4 -8.59 -14.74 3.99
N ASP A 5 -8.20 -15.94 3.56
CA ASP A 5 -6.81 -16.26 3.32
C ASP A 5 -6.35 -15.62 2.01
N ALA A 6 -5.18 -14.99 2.05
CA ALA A 6 -4.56 -14.38 0.90
C ALA A 6 -3.06 -14.69 0.90
N VAL A 7 -2.50 -14.86 -0.28
CA VAL A 7 -1.07 -15.06 -0.46
C VAL A 7 -0.45 -13.74 -0.90
N TRP A 8 0.46 -13.22 -0.08
CA TRP A 8 1.33 -12.10 -0.45
C TRP A 8 2.69 -12.66 -0.85
N THR A 9 3.10 -12.42 -2.10
CA THR A 9 4.45 -12.77 -2.57
C THR A 9 5.19 -11.51 -2.97
N ALA A 10 6.46 -11.41 -2.56
CA ALA A 10 7.32 -10.28 -2.87
C ALA A 10 8.67 -10.77 -3.39
N ARG A 11 9.25 -10.01 -4.31
CA ARG A 11 10.59 -10.27 -4.85
C ARG A 11 11.31 -8.96 -5.15
N TYR A 12 12.64 -9.00 -5.10
CA TYR A 12 13.44 -7.93 -5.67
C TYR A 12 13.19 -7.83 -7.18
N PHE A 13 13.16 -6.59 -7.66
CA PHE A 13 12.86 -6.20 -9.03
C PHE A 13 13.82 -5.09 -9.47
N LEU A 14 13.94 -4.84 -10.78
CA LEU A 14 14.87 -3.86 -11.35
C LEU A 14 16.31 -3.99 -10.79
N ASN A 15 16.85 -5.21 -10.78
CA ASN A 15 18.19 -5.49 -10.23
C ASN A 15 18.38 -5.08 -8.76
N GLY A 16 17.34 -5.18 -7.94
CA GLY A 16 17.39 -4.88 -6.51
C GLY A 16 17.00 -3.44 -6.16
N HIS A 17 16.74 -2.58 -7.13
CA HIS A 17 16.31 -1.19 -6.90
C HIS A 17 14.80 -1.04 -6.63
N ALA A 18 14.03 -2.11 -6.76
CA ALA A 18 12.60 -2.11 -6.47
C ALA A 18 12.16 -3.43 -5.85
N ILE A 19 10.96 -3.43 -5.29
CA ILE A 19 10.24 -4.63 -4.86
C ILE A 19 9.03 -4.75 -5.76
N GLN A 20 8.83 -5.92 -6.37
CA GLN A 20 7.54 -6.28 -6.95
C GLN A 20 6.83 -7.21 -5.98
N ASP A 21 5.61 -6.86 -5.61
CA ASP A 21 4.74 -7.73 -4.82
C ASP A 21 3.39 -7.96 -5.46
N GLN A 22 2.75 -9.04 -5.05
CA GLN A 22 1.45 -9.48 -5.54
C GLN A 22 0.59 -9.96 -4.37
N TYR A 23 -0.66 -9.56 -4.39
CA TYR A 23 -1.68 -10.04 -3.47
C TYR A 23 -2.66 -10.92 -4.24
N TRP A 24 -2.75 -12.18 -3.83
CA TRP A 24 -3.63 -13.18 -4.41
C TRP A 24 -4.71 -13.57 -3.40
N ALA A 25 -5.93 -13.10 -3.64
CA ALA A 25 -7.13 -13.55 -2.98
C ALA A 25 -8.17 -13.93 -4.05
N GLN A 26 -9.00 -14.93 -3.77
CA GLN A 26 -9.97 -15.39 -4.76
C GLN A 26 -10.92 -14.25 -5.17
N GLY A 27 -10.86 -13.85 -6.45
CA GLY A 27 -11.66 -12.74 -6.98
C GLY A 27 -11.11 -11.34 -6.72
N PHE A 28 -9.90 -11.23 -6.16
CA PHE A 28 -9.20 -9.96 -5.97
C PHE A 28 -7.69 -10.15 -6.14
N TYR A 29 -7.18 -9.66 -7.27
CA TYR A 29 -5.78 -9.83 -7.65
C TYR A 29 -5.14 -8.47 -7.85
N THR A 30 -4.02 -8.24 -7.17
CA THR A 30 -3.30 -6.97 -7.28
C THR A 30 -1.80 -7.21 -7.39
N SER A 31 -1.11 -6.26 -8.02
CA SER A 31 0.35 -6.21 -8.02
C SER A 31 0.82 -4.80 -7.73
N ASN A 32 1.94 -4.71 -7.01
CA ASN A 32 2.60 -3.46 -6.69
C ASN A 32 4.04 -3.48 -7.20
N ILE A 33 4.54 -2.30 -7.56
CA ILE A 33 5.98 -2.04 -7.68
C ILE A 33 6.32 -0.93 -6.71
N ARG A 34 7.23 -1.21 -5.77
CA ARG A 34 7.69 -0.29 -4.72
C ARG A 34 9.14 0.09 -4.99
N GLN A 35 9.42 1.39 -5.01
CA GLN A 35 10.76 1.90 -5.25
C GLN A 35 11.06 3.02 -4.26
N LEU A 36 12.27 3.03 -3.71
CA LEU A 36 12.79 4.20 -3.02
C LEU A 36 13.42 5.13 -4.06
N ASP A 37 12.88 6.33 -4.20
CA ASP A 37 13.53 7.44 -4.91
C ASP A 37 14.59 8.03 -3.96
N GLU A 38 15.81 7.51 -4.04
CA GLU A 38 16.90 7.86 -3.13
C GLU A 38 17.23 9.36 -3.14
N SER A 39 17.03 10.03 -4.28
CA SER A 39 17.31 11.46 -4.42
C SER A 39 16.33 12.33 -3.63
N ALA A 40 15.07 11.91 -3.58
CA ALA A 40 14.01 12.59 -2.86
C ALA A 40 13.76 12.01 -1.46
N GLY A 41 14.34 10.85 -1.14
CA GLY A 41 14.08 10.13 0.11
C GLY A 41 12.64 9.63 0.24
N VAL A 42 11.93 9.44 -0.88
CA VAL A 42 10.51 9.05 -0.88
C VAL A 42 10.32 7.66 -1.48
N TRP A 43 9.45 6.88 -0.85
CA TRP A 43 8.92 5.67 -1.45
C TRP A 43 7.87 6.03 -2.50
N ARG A 44 7.86 5.29 -3.60
CA ARG A 44 6.83 5.33 -4.64
C ARG A 44 6.26 3.94 -4.81
N VAL A 45 4.95 3.80 -4.70
CA VAL A 45 4.24 2.53 -4.85
C VAL A 45 3.25 2.63 -5.98
N HIS A 46 3.56 1.94 -7.07
CA HIS A 46 2.68 1.79 -8.23
C HIS A 46 1.76 0.60 -8.01
N TYR A 47 0.46 0.84 -8.01
CA TYR A 47 -0.57 -0.18 -7.81
C TYR A 47 -1.26 -0.56 -9.12
N LEU A 48 -1.60 -1.83 -9.27
CA LEU A 48 -2.38 -2.39 -10.37
C LEU A 48 -3.40 -3.40 -9.79
N SER A 49 -4.65 -3.39 -10.27
CA SER A 49 -5.70 -4.31 -9.80
C SER A 49 -6.58 -4.89 -10.90
N GLU A 50 -7.20 -6.04 -10.60
CA GLU A 50 -8.24 -6.71 -11.39
C GLU A 50 -9.30 -7.28 -10.41
N PRO A 51 -10.61 -7.26 -10.74
CA PRO A 51 -11.26 -6.83 -11.99
C PRO A 51 -11.51 -5.32 -12.11
N GLY A 52 -11.44 -4.57 -11.01
CA GLY A 52 -11.76 -3.14 -10.96
C GLY A 52 -10.67 -2.21 -11.52
N TYR A 53 -9.94 -2.64 -12.57
CA TYR A 53 -8.76 -2.00 -13.18
C TYR A 53 -8.49 -0.58 -12.69
N ALA A 54 -7.67 -0.47 -11.63
CA ALA A 54 -7.25 0.79 -11.07
C ALA A 54 -5.73 0.87 -11.05
N SER A 55 -5.22 2.08 -11.21
CA SER A 55 -3.80 2.38 -11.03
C SER A 55 -3.61 3.66 -10.24
N GLY A 56 -2.42 3.83 -9.69
CA GLY A 56 -2.05 5.02 -8.92
C GLY A 56 -0.64 4.89 -8.37
N VAL A 57 -0.09 6.04 -8.00
CA VAL A 57 1.19 6.13 -7.30
C VAL A 57 0.91 6.70 -5.92
N TRP A 58 1.25 5.93 -4.89
CA TRP A 58 1.34 6.44 -3.53
C TRP A 58 2.78 6.85 -3.30
N SER A 59 2.96 7.97 -2.59
CA SER A 59 4.29 8.43 -2.23
C SER A 59 4.35 8.86 -0.78
N GLY A 60 5.53 8.75 -0.18
CA GLY A 60 5.76 9.26 1.16
C GLY A 60 7.08 8.79 1.75
N THR A 61 7.24 9.02 3.04
CA THR A 61 8.51 8.88 3.74
C THR A 61 8.40 7.86 4.87
N ARG A 62 9.57 7.43 5.35
CA ARG A 62 9.69 6.73 6.62
C ARG A 62 9.96 7.73 7.73
N GLU A 63 9.21 7.65 8.82
CA GLU A 63 9.42 8.42 10.03
C GLU A 63 9.48 7.45 11.21
N GLY A 64 10.64 7.35 11.86
CA GLY A 64 10.89 6.33 12.87
C GLY A 64 10.68 4.91 12.31
N ASP A 65 9.73 4.18 12.89
CA ASP A 65 9.41 2.80 12.52
C ASP A 65 8.17 2.68 11.63
N GLU A 66 7.63 3.80 11.16
CA GLU A 66 6.47 3.82 10.28
C GLU A 66 6.82 4.35 8.89
N ILE A 67 6.21 3.76 7.87
CA ILE A 67 6.20 4.30 6.51
C ILE A 67 4.78 4.74 6.20
N THR A 68 4.61 6.04 5.90
CA THR A 68 3.30 6.59 5.51
C THR A 68 3.34 7.00 4.05
N LEU A 69 2.41 6.48 3.26
CA LEU A 69 2.28 6.78 1.85
C LEU A 69 0.89 7.34 1.57
N THR A 70 0.82 8.42 0.79
CA THR A 70 -0.45 9.05 0.43
C THR A 70 -0.64 9.14 -1.07
N ARG A 71 -1.91 9.18 -1.47
CA ARG A 71 -2.35 9.47 -2.82
C ARG A 71 -3.65 10.26 -2.76
N ASP A 72 -3.72 11.34 -3.51
CA ASP A 72 -4.96 12.10 -3.71
C ASP A 72 -5.86 11.40 -4.72
N ILE A 73 -7.15 11.30 -4.38
CA ILE A 73 -8.21 10.72 -5.21
C ILE A 73 -9.27 11.79 -5.41
N GLU A 74 -9.34 12.33 -6.63
CA GLU A 74 -10.40 13.24 -7.03
C GLU A 74 -11.74 12.50 -7.10
N GLN A 75 -12.77 13.06 -6.45
CA GLN A 75 -14.11 12.47 -6.45
C GLN A 75 -14.98 13.03 -7.59
N PRO A 76 -15.89 12.22 -8.16
CA PRO A 76 -16.91 12.73 -9.06
C PRO A 76 -17.76 13.80 -8.36
N GLY A 77 -17.76 15.03 -8.89
CA GLY A 77 -18.47 16.18 -8.28
C GLY A 77 -17.58 17.16 -7.51
N GLY A 78 -16.26 16.92 -7.46
CA GLY A 78 -15.30 17.79 -6.80
C GLY A 78 -14.94 17.34 -5.38
N GLY A 79 -13.83 17.86 -4.87
CA GLY A 79 -13.25 17.44 -3.60
C GLY A 79 -12.21 16.32 -3.75
N VAL A 80 -11.33 16.21 -2.76
CA VAL A 80 -10.20 15.28 -2.74
C VAL A 80 -10.33 14.37 -1.52
N VAL A 81 -10.33 13.07 -1.75
CA VAL A 81 -10.12 12.06 -0.70
C VAL A 81 -8.66 11.66 -0.72
N VAL A 82 -7.98 11.67 0.42
CA VAL A 82 -6.59 11.20 0.49
C VAL A 82 -6.61 9.74 0.93
N SER A 83 -6.13 8.86 0.06
CA SER A 83 -5.83 7.47 0.42
C SER A 83 -4.48 7.44 1.14
N ARG A 84 -4.46 6.92 2.37
CA ARG A 84 -3.26 6.76 3.19
C ARG A 84 -2.99 5.28 3.44
N LEU A 85 -1.76 4.85 3.21
CA LEU A 85 -1.24 3.54 3.59
C LEU A 85 -0.20 3.76 4.68
N THR A 86 -0.35 3.08 5.81
CA THR A 86 0.63 3.11 6.90
C THR A 86 1.18 1.71 7.10
N PHE A 87 2.50 1.55 7.06
CA PHE A 87 3.21 0.34 7.41
C PHE A 87 3.91 0.54 8.75
N SER A 88 3.78 -0.41 9.66
CA SER A 88 4.35 -0.36 11.00
C SER A 88 4.87 -1.74 11.42
N ASN A 89 5.52 -1.82 12.60
CA ASN A 89 6.10 -3.05 13.13
C ASN A 89 7.05 -3.74 12.14
N LEU A 90 7.83 -2.95 11.40
CA LEU A 90 8.71 -3.44 10.34
C LEU A 90 9.85 -4.26 10.93
N SER A 91 9.93 -5.54 10.55
CA SER A 91 10.99 -6.44 10.99
C SER A 91 11.38 -7.41 9.87
N GLY A 92 12.45 -8.20 10.10
CA GLY A 92 12.80 -9.29 9.20
C GLY A 92 11.74 -10.40 9.14
N ASP A 93 10.90 -10.50 10.18
CA ASP A 93 9.91 -11.57 10.34
C ASP A 93 8.51 -11.16 9.86
N GLY A 94 8.30 -9.88 9.53
CA GLY A 94 7.00 -9.38 9.11
C GLY A 94 6.80 -7.89 9.30
N PHE A 95 5.57 -7.44 9.05
CA PHE A 95 5.11 -6.07 9.25
C PHE A 95 3.58 -6.03 9.36
N ALA A 96 3.06 -4.95 9.94
CA ALA A 96 1.63 -4.63 9.87
C ALA A 96 1.39 -3.51 8.85
N TRP A 97 0.22 -3.48 8.24
CA TRP A 97 -0.20 -2.33 7.45
C TRP A 97 -1.71 -2.07 7.52
N ARG A 98 -2.07 -0.81 7.29
CA ARG A 98 -3.46 -0.35 7.25
C ARG A 98 -3.68 0.66 6.14
N SER A 99 -4.89 0.63 5.56
CA SER A 99 -5.37 1.65 4.63
C SER A 99 -6.38 2.56 5.31
N GLU A 100 -6.33 3.85 5.00
CA GLU A 100 -7.29 4.85 5.47
C GLU A 100 -7.70 5.77 4.32
N SER A 101 -8.91 6.30 4.42
CA SER A 101 -9.42 7.38 3.58
C SER A 101 -9.64 8.61 4.45
N LEU A 102 -8.90 9.68 4.18
CA LEU A 102 -9.10 10.98 4.82
C LEU A 102 -10.08 11.77 3.96
N LEU A 103 -11.21 12.12 4.56
CA LEU A 103 -12.32 12.78 3.89
C LEU A 103 -12.18 14.31 3.95
N PRO A 104 -12.78 15.07 3.01
CA PRO A 104 -12.71 16.53 2.99
C PRO A 104 -13.22 17.22 4.27
N ASP A 105 -14.10 16.56 5.03
CA ASP A 105 -14.63 17.06 6.30
C ASP A 105 -13.69 16.86 7.50
N GLY A 106 -12.50 16.32 7.26
CA GLY A 106 -11.48 16.02 8.27
C GLY A 106 -11.67 14.67 8.98
N SER A 107 -12.73 13.93 8.67
CA SER A 107 -12.93 12.58 9.20
C SER A 107 -12.01 11.57 8.51
N THR A 108 -11.73 10.45 9.19
CA THR A 108 -10.90 9.36 8.68
C THR A 108 -11.65 8.04 8.79
N THR A 109 -11.70 7.31 7.68
CA THR A 109 -12.28 5.96 7.65
C THR A 109 -11.16 4.94 7.46
N THR A 110 -11.08 3.95 8.36
CA THR A 110 -10.15 2.82 8.20
C THR A 110 -10.74 1.78 7.27
N GLY A 111 -9.95 1.35 6.28
CA GLY A 111 -10.25 0.24 5.38
C GLY A 111 -9.59 -1.05 5.86
N TRP A 112 -8.72 -1.61 5.03
CA TRP A 112 -7.98 -2.83 5.32
C TRP A 112 -7.00 -2.64 6.47
N THR A 113 -6.87 -3.68 7.28
CA THR A 113 -5.80 -3.89 8.25
C THR A 113 -5.25 -5.29 8.03
N SER A 114 -3.94 -5.45 8.17
CA SER A 114 -3.28 -6.72 7.91
C SER A 114 -2.02 -6.85 8.74
N ASP A 115 -1.83 -8.04 9.27
CA ASP A 115 -0.59 -8.48 9.91
C ASP A 115 0.08 -9.48 8.97
N CYS A 116 1.20 -9.08 8.38
CA CYS A 116 1.95 -9.88 7.41
C CYS A 116 3.13 -10.55 8.11
N VAL A 117 3.13 -11.88 8.13
CA VAL A 117 4.21 -12.69 8.68
C VAL A 117 5.00 -13.30 7.53
N ARG A 118 6.34 -13.31 7.63
CA ARG A 118 7.21 -13.96 6.65
C ARG A 118 6.88 -15.45 6.63
N ALA A 119 6.58 -15.98 5.45
CA ALA A 119 6.45 -17.43 5.26
C ALA A 119 7.82 -18.11 5.41
N ASP A 120 7.83 -19.29 6.03
CA ASP A 120 9.02 -20.13 6.22
C ASP A 120 9.57 -20.70 4.90
#